data_AF-A0A6I2FD68-F1
#
_entry.id   AF-A0A6I2FD68-F1
#
_cell.length_a   1.000
_cell.length_b   1.000
_cell.length_c   1.000
_cell.angle_alpha   90.00
_cell.angle_beta   90.00
_cell.angle_gamma   90.00
#
_symmetry.space_group_name_H-M   'P 1'
#
loop_
_entity.id
_entity.type
_entity.pdbx_description
1 polymer ?
#
loop_
_entity_poly.entity_id
_entity_poly.type
_entity_poly.pdbx_seq_one_letter_code
_entity_poly.pdbx_strand_id
1 'polypeptide(L)'
;MPRVLLTGFAPDAGDAANPSGDAVRLVPALWGRREPLVVDVLPVTFSGAAQRLRALIALIARALMIAARTALDVREDAAAPGGTLH
;
A
#
# COMPACT_ATOMS: atom_id res chain seq x y z
N MET A 1 -9.22 -7.68 -4.77
CA MET A 1 -9.09 -7.38 -3.33
C MET A 1 -8.67 -5.92 -3.18
N PRO A 2 -9.45 -5.08 -2.50
CA PRO A 2 -9.05 -3.69 -2.25
C PRO A 2 -7.81 -3.64 -1.36
N ARG A 3 -6.89 -2.73 -1.65
CA ARG A 3 -5.70 -2.42 -0.82
C ARG A 3 -5.89 -1.04 -0.23
N VAL A 4 -5.46 -0.85 1.01
CA VAL A 4 -5.51 0.45 1.68
C VAL A 4 -4.12 1.08 1.64
N LEU A 5 -4.03 2.29 1.09
CA LEU A 5 -2.85 3.12 1.22
C LEU A 5 -3.10 4.14 2.33
N LEU A 6 -2.28 4.11 3.37
CA LEU A 6 -2.33 5.05 4.48
C LEU A 6 -1.02 5.83 4.56
N THR A 7 -1.11 7.16 4.54
CA THR A 7 0.06 8.03 4.58
C THR A 7 0.00 9.02 5.73
N GLY A 8 1.15 9.25 6.36
CA GLY A 8 1.40 10.38 7.26
C GLY A 8 2.44 11.31 6.67
N PHE A 9 2.86 12.31 7.43
CA PHE A 9 3.96 13.21 7.06
C PHE A 9 5.12 13.09 8.03
N ALA A 10 6.33 13.34 7.54
CA ALA A 10 7.52 13.52 8.37
C ALA A 10 7.37 14.78 9.25
N PRO A 11 8.23 14.97 10.27
CA PRO A 11 8.31 16.23 11.00
C PRO A 11 8.67 17.40 10.07
N ASP A 12 8.23 18.62 10.42
CA ASP A 12 8.58 19.86 9.74
C ASP A 12 9.15 20.90 10.73
N ALA A 13 9.65 22.02 10.21
CA ALA A 13 10.06 23.20 10.97
C ALA A 13 10.99 22.98 12.20
N GLY A 14 11.71 21.85 12.25
CA GLY A 14 12.59 21.49 13.37
C GLY A 14 11.90 20.68 14.48
N ASP A 15 10.62 20.34 14.33
CA ASP A 15 9.93 19.46 15.25
C ASP A 15 10.55 18.06 15.25
N ALA A 16 10.55 17.44 16.43
CA ALA A 16 11.07 16.09 16.61
C ALA A 16 10.12 15.02 16.06
N ALA A 17 8.83 15.34 15.90
CA ALA A 17 7.77 14.39 15.62
C ALA A 17 6.65 15.01 14.78
N ASN A 18 5.91 14.16 14.07
CA ASN A 18 4.65 14.53 13.43
C ASN A 18 3.63 13.44 13.78
N PRO A 19 2.56 13.76 14.53
CA PRO A 19 1.58 12.77 14.97
C PRO A 19 0.99 11.93 13.85
N SER A 20 0.82 12.49 12.64
CA SER A 20 0.34 11.72 11.49
C SER A 20 1.36 10.67 11.05
N GLY A 21 2.64 11.03 10.99
CA GLY A 21 3.75 10.12 10.68
C GLY A 21 3.93 9.03 11.73
N ASP A 22 3.78 9.40 13.00
CA ASP A 22 3.88 8.45 14.11
C ASP A 22 2.70 7.47 14.10
N ALA A 23 1.49 7.97 13.91
CA ALA A 23 0.29 7.16 13.85
C ALA A 23 0.40 6.10 12.73
N VAL A 24 0.76 6.50 11.50
CA VAL A 24 0.83 5.53 10.39
C VAL A 24 1.89 4.45 10.58
N ARG A 25 2.93 4.69 11.38
CA ARG A 25 3.92 3.67 11.75
C ARG A 25 3.37 2.64 12.73
N LEU A 26 2.40 3.02 13.56
CA LEU A 26 1.77 2.15 14.55
C LEU A 26 0.64 1.30 13.96
N VAL A 27 -0.07 1.80 12.93
CA VAL A 27 -1.23 1.10 12.35
C VAL A 27 -0.96 -0.34 11.91
N PRO A 28 0.19 -0.70 11.28
CA PRO A 28 0.45 -2.09 10.88
C PRO A 28 0.36 -3.10 12.03
N ALA A 29 0.77 -2.73 13.24
CA ALA A 29 0.71 -3.61 14.42
C ALA A 29 -0.72 -3.84 14.90
N LEU A 30 -1.65 -2.95 14.57
CA LEU A 30 -3.05 -3.00 14.96
C LEU A 30 -3.98 -3.39 13.79
N TRP A 31 -3.41 -3.70 12.62
CA TRP A 31 -4.19 -3.94 11.41
C TRP A 31 -4.80 -5.34 11.39
N GLY A 32 -5.97 -5.49 12.00
CA GLY A 32 -6.73 -6.74 12.04
C GLY A 32 -7.62 -7.00 10.82
N ARG A 33 -7.51 -6.18 9.76
CA ARG A 33 -8.37 -6.28 8.58
C ARG A 33 -7.75 -7.17 7.49
N ARG A 34 -8.61 -7.73 6.63
CA ARG A 34 -8.19 -8.61 5.53
C ARG A 34 -7.59 -7.84 4.36
N GLU A 35 -7.98 -6.58 4.17
CA GLU A 35 -7.42 -5.74 3.11
C GLU A 35 -5.93 -5.50 3.37
N PRO A 36 -5.04 -5.74 2.39
CA PRO A 36 -3.63 -5.44 2.55
C PRO A 36 -3.41 -3.95 2.81
N LEU A 37 -2.66 -3.63 3.86
CA LEU A 37 -2.27 -2.27 4.21
C LEU A 37 -0.89 -1.94 3.64
N VAL A 38 -0.79 -0.79 2.98
CA VAL A 38 0.47 -0.15 2.59
C VAL A 38 0.57 1.15 3.38
N VAL A 39 1.66 1.34 4.12
CA VAL A 39 1.92 2.56 4.88
C VAL A 39 3.13 3.30 4.34
N ASP A 40 3.09 4.64 4.40
CA ASP A 40 4.24 5.47 4.09
C ASP A 40 4.21 6.80 4.86
N VAL A 41 5.39 7.38 5.08
CA VAL A 41 5.55 8.72 5.66
C VAL A 41 6.09 9.64 4.57
N LEU A 42 5.27 10.59 4.13
CA LEU A 42 5.59 11.51 3.06
C LEU A 42 6.54 12.62 3.54
N PRO A 43 7.46 13.09 2.70
CA PRO A 43 8.26 14.26 3.04
C PRO A 43 7.38 15.51 3.10
N VAL A 44 7.69 16.46 3.99
CA VAL A 44 6.99 17.76 4.08
C VAL A 44 7.54 18.73 3.05
N THR A 45 7.36 18.38 1.78
CA THR A 45 7.70 19.22 0.62
C THR A 45 6.60 19.08 -0.42
N PHE A 46 6.19 20.18 -1.05
CA PHE A 46 5.11 20.14 -2.04
C PHE A 46 5.39 19.15 -3.19
N SER A 47 6.58 19.26 -3.82
CA SER A 47 6.95 18.41 -4.93
C SER A 47 7.24 16.96 -4.49
N GLY A 48 7.95 16.78 -3.38
CA GLY A 48 8.33 15.47 -2.87
C GLY A 48 7.13 14.65 -2.39
N ALA A 49 6.19 15.26 -1.67
CA ALA A 49 4.98 14.57 -1.22
C ALA A 49 4.16 14.10 -2.42
N ALA A 50 3.92 14.99 -3.40
CA ALA A 50 3.16 14.66 -4.59
C ALA A 50 3.87 13.59 -5.45
N GLN A 51 5.19 13.64 -5.58
CA GLN A 51 5.98 12.63 -6.29
C GLN A 51 5.88 11.27 -5.59
N ARG A 52 6.06 11.23 -4.27
CA ARG A 52 6.01 9.97 -3.50
C ARG A 52 4.63 9.35 -3.53
N LEU A 53 3.57 10.15 -3.33
CA LEU A 53 2.19 9.67 -3.38
C LEU A 53 1.85 9.10 -4.77
N ARG A 54 2.24 9.80 -5.86
CA ARG A 54 2.05 9.29 -7.22
C ARG A 54 2.79 7.98 -7.47
N ALA A 55 4.01 7.82 -6.95
CA ALA A 55 4.77 6.58 -7.09
C ALA A 55 4.07 5.39 -6.39
N LEU A 56 3.52 5.61 -5.18
CA LEU A 56 2.78 4.59 -4.44
C LEU A 56 1.50 4.17 -5.19
N ILE A 57 0.73 5.14 -5.69
CA ILE A 57 -0.48 4.88 -6.47
C ILE A 57 -0.13 4.13 -7.77
N ALA A 58 0.93 4.55 -8.47
CA ALA A 58 1.37 3.90 -9.70
C ALA A 58 1.79 2.44 -9.47
N LEU A 59 2.42 2.13 -8.33
CA LEU A 59 2.75 0.76 -7.96
C LEU A 59 1.50 -0.11 -7.77
N ILE A 60 0.50 0.41 -7.04
CA ILE A 60 -0.78 -0.29 -6.84
C ILE A 60 -1.48 -0.49 -8.18
N ALA A 61 -1.56 0.54 -9.01
CA ALA A 61 -2.17 0.46 -10.33
C ALA A 61 -1.46 -0.56 -11.24
N ARG A 62 -0.12 -0.62 -11.21
CA ARG A 62 0.65 -1.62 -11.96
C ARG A 62 0.36 -3.04 -11.47
N ALA A 63 0.33 -3.27 -10.16
CA ALA A 63 -0.02 -4.57 -9.60
C ALA A 63 -1.43 -5.00 -10.02
N LEU A 64 -2.39 -4.06 -10.01
CA LEU A 64 -3.76 -4.31 -10.46
C LEU A 64 -3.82 -4.64 -11.95
N MET A 65 -3.06 -3.92 -12.77
CA MET A 65 -2.95 -4.18 -14.22
C MET A 65 -2.37 -5.56 -14.50
N ILE A 66 -1.31 -5.96 -13.78
CA ILE A 66 -0.73 -7.30 -13.91
C ILE A 66 -1.78 -8.35 -13.55
N ALA A 67 -2.41 -8.23 -12.38
CA ALA A 67 -3.43 -9.18 -11.94
C ALA A 67 -4.60 -9.28 -12.94
N ALA A 68 -5.09 -8.15 -13.44
CA ALA A 68 -6.17 -8.12 -14.42
C ALA A 68 -5.77 -8.76 -15.76
N ARG A 69 -4.56 -8.45 -16.27
CA ARG A 69 -4.05 -9.08 -17.49
C ARG A 69 -3.88 -10.58 -17.32
N THR A 70 -3.23 -11.02 -16.24
CA THR A 70 -3.09 -12.44 -15.94
C THR A 70 -4.45 -13.14 -15.88
N ALA A 71 -5.45 -12.53 -15.25
CA ALA A 71 -6.80 -13.11 -15.18
C ALA A 71 -7.51 -13.20 -16.54
N LEU A 72 -7.17 -12.34 -17.49
CA LEU A 72 -7.73 -12.35 -18.85
C LEU A 72 -6.95 -13.26 -19.82
N ASP A 73 -5.64 -13.37 -19.63
CA ASP A 73 -4.73 -14.10 -20.52
C ASP A 73 -4.65 -15.60 -20.19
N VAL A 74 -4.92 -15.98 -18.93
CA VAL A 74 -4.94 -17.38 -18.51
C VAL A 74 -6.20 -18.05 -19.06
N ARG A 75 -6.00 -19.02 -19.96
CA ARG A 75 -7.08 -19.72 -20.69
C ARG A 75 -7.71 -20.89 -19.95
N GLU A 76 -7.06 -21.37 -18.90
CA GLU A 76 -7.52 -22.50 -18.09
C GLU A 76 -7.48 -22.11 -16.62
N ASP A 77 -8.59 -22.28 -15.92
CA ASP A 77 -8.59 -22.22 -14.46
C ASP A 77 -7.70 -23.35 -13.93
N ALA A 78 -6.84 -23.04 -12.96
CA ALA A 78 -6.04 -24.06 -12.31
C ALA A 78 -6.98 -25.04 -11.58
N ALA A 79 -7.10 -26.26 -12.10
CA ALA A 79 -7.78 -27.37 -11.45
C ALA A 79 -6.92 -27.94 -10.30
N ALA A 80 -6.58 -27.10 -9.32
CA ALA A 80 -5.94 -27.53 -8.09
C ALA A 80 -7.00 -27.56 -6.98
N PRO A 81 -7.15 -28.67 -6.23
CA PRO A 81 -7.93 -28.66 -5.01
C PRO A 81 -7.35 -27.59 -4.08
N GLY A 82 -8.15 -26.60 -3.70
CA GLY A 82 -7.77 -25.56 -2.73
C GLY A 82 -7.68 -26.09 -1.29
N GLY A 83 -7.04 -27.25 -1.11
CA GLY A 83 -6.94 -27.98 0.15
C GLY A 83 -5.49 -28.06 0.64
N THR A 84 -5.22 -27.29 1.70
CA THR A 84 -4.15 -27.41 2.70
C THR A 84 -2.73 -27.71 2.21
N LEU A 85 -1.96 -26.66 1.91
CA LEU A 85 -0.52 -26.71 2.16
C LEU A 85 -0.33 -26.72 3.69
N HIS A 86 0.03 -27.88 4.23
CA HIS A 86 0.46 -28.09 5.61
C HIS A 86 1.80 -27.39 5.89
#